data_AF-A0A517R3R7-F1
#
_entry.id   AF-A0A517R3R7-F1
#
_cell.length_a   1.000
_cell.length_b   1.000
_cell.length_c   1.000
_cell.angle_alpha   90.00
_cell.angle_beta   90.00
_cell.angle_gamma   90.00
#
_symmetry.space_group_name_H-M   'P 1'
#
loop_
_entity.id
_entity.type
_entity.pdbx_description
1 polymer ?
#
loop_
_entity_poly.entity_id
_entity_poly.type
_entity_poly.pdbx_seq_one_letter_code
_entity_poly.pdbx_strand_id
1 'polypeptide(L)'
;MAQRRHSRKKLIQRLRGFAKRHDGPITMRLFCLEIRTGPSTVGYYFKRGWPELCRLADLPDEPPRKEPKYSAEQLLRAYGSVGWYLRRSPTLKELAAMTGVAGDTWLRCFRCKRTLQIAYTRFEIFKKVPDPLPTPDEELWLPDFLIKHQRPEDYWDGVRELRAEVAAQGDPLSLGRGSG
;
A
#
# COMPACT_ATOMS: atom_id res chain seq x y z
N MET A 1 16.83 16.86 44.90
CA MET A 1 15.77 16.24 44.07
C MET A 1 15.93 16.71 42.63
N ALA A 2 16.17 15.81 41.67
CA ALA A 2 16.30 16.20 40.26
C ALA A 2 14.96 16.72 39.73
N GLN A 3 14.91 17.98 39.30
CA GLN A 3 13.72 18.56 38.68
C GLN A 3 13.34 17.72 37.45
N ARG A 4 12.13 17.14 37.44
CA ARG A 4 11.61 16.46 36.26
C ARG A 4 11.53 17.46 35.11
N ARG A 5 12.37 17.26 34.09
CA ARG A 5 12.54 18.18 32.95
C ARG A 5 11.23 18.45 32.19
N HIS A 6 10.32 17.47 32.22
CA HIS A 6 9.02 17.50 31.55
C HIS A 6 7.86 17.20 32.51
N SER A 7 6.69 17.68 32.13
CA SER A 7 5.39 17.32 32.72
C SER A 7 4.37 17.21 31.61
N ARG A 8 3.27 16.48 31.86
CA ARG A 8 2.17 16.31 30.91
C ARG A 8 1.65 17.66 30.40
N LYS A 9 1.39 18.61 31.32
CA LYS A 9 0.97 19.99 30.99
C LYS A 9 1.98 20.73 30.13
N LYS A 10 3.28 20.59 30.42
CA LYS A 10 4.36 21.25 29.68
C LYS A 10 4.50 20.69 28.26
N LEU A 11 4.29 19.40 28.06
CA LEU A 11 4.32 18.77 26.73
C LEU A 11 3.15 19.26 25.85
N ILE A 12 1.94 19.36 26.42
CA ILE A 12 0.76 19.91 25.71
C ILE A 12 1.00 21.37 25.31
N GLN A 13 1.47 22.21 26.24
CA GLN A 13 1.78 23.62 25.94
C GLN A 13 2.86 23.77 24.88
N ARG A 14 3.93 22.97 24.94
CA ARG A 14 4.99 22.98 23.93
C ARG A 14 4.48 22.54 22.56
N LEU A 15 3.61 21.52 22.51
CA LEU A 15 3.03 21.08 21.24
C LEU A 15 2.15 22.17 20.61
N ARG A 16 1.29 22.83 21.40
CA ARG A 16 0.52 23.99 20.93
C ARG A 16 1.43 25.12 20.43
N GLY A 17 2.51 25.43 21.14
CA GLY A 17 3.48 26.44 20.73
C GLY A 17 4.29 26.05 19.48
N PHE A 18 4.53 24.76 19.28
CA PHE A 18 5.16 24.24 18.07
C PHE A 18 4.22 24.36 16.88
N ALA A 19 2.95 23.98 17.04
CA ALA A 19 1.94 24.06 15.99
C ALA A 19 1.68 25.48 15.48
N LYS A 20 1.84 26.50 16.32
CA LYS A 20 1.74 27.91 15.91
C LYS A 20 2.89 28.40 15.04
N ARG A 21 4.06 27.75 15.10
CA ARG A 21 5.29 28.19 14.44
C ARG A 21 5.68 27.31 13.26
N HIS A 22 5.23 26.06 13.24
CA HIS A 22 5.56 25.09 12.22
C HIS A 22 4.53 25.15 11.09
N ASP A 23 4.99 25.44 9.88
CA ASP A 23 4.16 25.34 8.70
C ASP A 23 4.15 23.89 8.16
N GLY A 24 2.95 23.34 7.93
CA GLY A 24 2.75 21.98 7.44
C GLY A 24 2.58 20.88 8.52
N PRO A 25 2.59 19.60 8.09
CA PRO A 25 2.21 18.47 8.93
C PRO A 25 3.10 18.26 10.15
N ILE A 26 2.49 18.19 11.33
CA ILE A 26 3.18 17.93 12.60
C ILE A 26 3.25 16.42 12.82
N THR A 27 4.46 15.91 13.06
CA THR A 27 4.68 14.51 13.41
C THR A 27 5.34 14.40 14.78
N MET A 28 5.16 13.25 15.46
CA MET A 28 5.81 12.97 16.74
C MET A 28 7.33 13.16 16.65
N ARG A 29 7.95 12.73 15.54
CA ARG A 29 9.39 12.86 15.32
C ARG A 29 9.81 14.34 15.30
N LEU A 30 9.13 15.17 14.52
CA LEU A 30 9.44 16.61 14.42
C LEU A 30 9.26 17.31 15.76
N PHE A 31 8.16 17.03 16.46
CA PHE A 31 7.92 17.59 17.79
C PHE A 31 9.00 17.17 18.79
N CYS A 32 9.36 15.89 18.84
CA CYS A 32 10.40 15.36 19.72
C CYS A 32 11.76 16.01 19.44
N LEU A 33 12.11 16.23 18.17
CA LEU A 33 13.32 16.94 17.77
C LEU A 33 13.31 18.40 18.27
N GLU A 34 12.21 19.13 18.06
CA GLU A 34 12.04 20.52 18.50
C GLU A 34 12.28 20.66 20.01
N ILE A 35 11.70 19.77 20.82
CA ILE A 35 11.81 19.85 22.27
C ILE A 35 13.03 19.10 22.84
N ARG A 36 13.89 18.56 21.97
CA ARG A 36 15.09 17.75 22.27
C ARG A 36 14.80 16.59 23.22
N THR A 37 13.78 15.79 22.89
CA THR A 37 13.39 14.59 23.65
C THR A 37 13.21 13.37 22.75
N GLY A 38 13.14 12.18 23.36
CA GLY A 38 12.83 10.94 22.63
C GLY A 38 11.32 10.62 22.58
N PRO A 39 10.86 9.80 21.61
CA PRO A 39 9.49 9.28 21.57
C PRO A 39 9.04 8.55 22.85
N SER A 40 9.98 7.87 23.53
CA SER A 40 9.73 7.20 24.81
C SER A 40 9.20 8.15 25.88
N THR A 41 9.61 9.43 25.87
CA THR A 41 9.07 10.45 26.77
C THR A 41 7.58 10.68 26.54
N VAL A 42 7.13 10.70 25.29
CA VAL A 42 5.70 10.84 24.99
C VAL A 42 4.92 9.63 25.49
N GLY A 43 5.42 8.41 25.24
CA GLY A 43 4.80 7.18 25.76
C GLY A 43 4.75 7.11 27.29
N TYR A 44 5.75 7.67 27.99
CA TYR A 44 5.77 7.72 29.46
C TYR A 44 4.67 8.64 30.04
N TYR A 45 4.41 9.80 29.43
CA TYR A 45 3.44 10.78 29.96
C TYR A 45 2.01 10.63 29.40
N PHE A 46 1.84 9.88 28.31
CA PHE A 46 0.57 9.68 27.62
C PHE A 46 0.39 8.20 27.30
N LYS A 47 -0.61 7.55 27.91
CA LYS A 47 -0.85 6.09 27.81
C LYS A 47 -1.14 5.66 26.38
N ARG A 48 -1.84 6.49 25.58
CA ARG A 48 -2.04 6.23 24.14
C ARG A 48 -0.99 6.92 23.26
N GLY A 49 0.09 7.45 23.85
CA GLY A 49 1.20 8.07 23.15
C GLY A 49 0.81 9.35 22.40
N TRP A 50 1.30 9.47 21.17
CA TRP A 50 1.16 10.66 20.32
C TRP A 50 -0.31 11.07 20.07
N PRO A 51 -1.25 10.17 19.71
CA PRO A 51 -2.65 10.53 19.52
C PRO A 51 -3.31 11.19 20.74
N GLU A 52 -2.98 10.75 21.96
CA GLU A 52 -3.52 11.36 23.17
C GLU A 52 -2.96 12.77 23.40
N LEU A 53 -1.66 12.95 23.16
CA LEU A 53 -1.02 14.27 23.25
C LEU A 53 -1.62 15.25 22.21
N CYS A 54 -1.82 14.83 20.96
CA CYS A 54 -2.47 15.67 19.93
C CYS A 54 -3.89 16.07 20.33
N ARG A 55 -4.70 15.11 20.79
CA ARG A 55 -6.07 15.38 21.24
C ARG A 55 -6.13 16.42 22.36
N LEU A 56 -5.23 16.31 23.35
CA LEU A 56 -5.17 17.26 24.46
C LEU A 56 -4.59 18.63 24.08
N ALA A 57 -3.90 18.70 22.94
CA ALA A 57 -3.37 19.93 22.38
C ALA A 57 -4.33 20.59 21.39
N ASP A 58 -5.51 20.00 21.15
CA ASP A 58 -6.48 20.41 20.12
C ASP A 58 -5.90 20.40 18.70
N LEU A 59 -5.09 19.37 18.41
CA LEU A 59 -4.48 19.14 17.11
C LEU A 59 -4.98 17.83 16.50
N PRO A 60 -5.02 17.72 15.16
CA PRO A 60 -5.29 16.45 14.49
C PRO A 60 -4.26 15.40 14.93
N ASP A 61 -4.76 14.21 15.31
CA ASP A 61 -3.94 13.09 15.78
C ASP A 61 -3.36 12.26 14.64
N GLU A 62 -3.91 12.39 13.42
CA GLU A 62 -3.36 11.84 12.20
C GLU A 62 -2.68 12.93 11.36
N PRO A 63 -1.43 12.71 10.88
CA PRO A 63 -0.90 13.54 9.82
C PRO A 63 -1.82 13.39 8.60
N PRO A 64 -2.06 14.46 7.81
CA PRO A 64 -2.81 14.34 6.56
C PRO A 64 -2.17 13.22 5.75
N ARG A 65 -2.98 12.20 5.42
CA ARG A 65 -2.54 11.09 4.58
C ARG A 65 -2.04 11.72 3.29
N LYS A 66 -0.72 11.76 3.10
CA LYS A 66 -0.15 12.14 1.82
C LYS A 66 -0.76 11.21 0.80
N GLU A 67 -1.36 11.77 -0.24
CA GLU A 67 -1.84 11.01 -1.37
C GLU A 67 -0.72 10.05 -1.81
N PRO A 68 -1.05 8.78 -2.08
CA PRO A 68 -0.04 7.83 -2.50
C PRO A 68 0.62 8.37 -3.78
N LYS A 69 1.96 8.49 -3.74
CA LYS A 69 2.76 8.98 -4.88
C LYS A 69 2.49 8.21 -6.18
N TYR A 70 2.07 6.95 -6.06
CA TYR A 70 1.76 6.08 -7.17
C TYR A 70 0.32 5.58 -7.04
N SER A 71 -0.42 5.67 -8.14
CA SER A 71 -1.73 5.04 -8.27
C SER A 71 -1.60 3.52 -8.34
N ALA A 72 -2.67 2.80 -7.97
CA ALA A 72 -2.73 1.35 -8.12
C ALA A 72 -2.48 0.91 -9.57
N GLU A 73 -3.00 1.65 -10.55
CA GLU A 73 -2.78 1.38 -11.98
C GLU A 73 -1.29 1.45 -12.36
N GLN A 74 -0.59 2.50 -11.94
CA GLN A 74 0.85 2.64 -12.20
C GLN A 74 1.64 1.47 -11.63
N LEU A 75 1.27 1.02 -10.42
CA LEU A 75 1.90 -0.13 -9.79
C LEU A 75 1.60 -1.43 -10.56
N LEU A 76 0.36 -1.66 -10.99
CA LEU A 76 0.02 -2.86 -11.78
C LEU A 76 0.73 -2.89 -13.15
N ARG A 77 0.82 -1.75 -13.84
CA ARG A 77 1.60 -1.65 -15.10
C ARG A 77 3.08 -1.94 -14.88
N ALA A 78 3.67 -1.42 -13.80
CA ALA A 78 5.05 -1.70 -13.44
C ALA A 78 5.26 -3.18 -13.07
N TYR A 79 4.31 -3.80 -12.35
CA TYR A 79 4.33 -5.23 -12.04
C TYR A 79 4.36 -6.07 -13.32
N GLY A 80 3.49 -5.78 -14.28
CA GLY A 80 3.45 -6.46 -15.57
C GLY A 80 4.73 -6.28 -16.37
N SER A 81 5.28 -5.06 -16.43
CA SER A 81 6.52 -4.77 -17.17
C SER A 81 7.71 -5.53 -16.60
N VAL A 82 7.85 -5.57 -15.27
CA VAL A 82 8.90 -6.32 -14.59
C VAL A 82 8.70 -7.82 -14.77
N GLY A 83 7.47 -8.31 -14.62
CA GLY A 83 7.15 -9.72 -14.80
C GLY A 83 7.43 -10.22 -16.20
N TRP A 84 7.08 -9.41 -17.22
CA TRP A 84 7.40 -9.65 -18.61
C TRP A 84 8.91 -9.76 -18.85
N TYR A 85 9.70 -8.82 -18.30
CA TYR A 85 11.15 -8.85 -18.41
C TYR A 85 11.76 -10.10 -17.75
N LEU A 86 11.27 -10.49 -16.56
CA LEU A 86 11.77 -11.64 -15.82
C LEU A 86 11.22 -12.99 -16.31
N ARG A 87 10.21 -12.98 -17.19
CA ARG A 87 9.46 -14.18 -17.62
C ARG A 87 8.89 -14.98 -16.46
N ARG A 88 8.56 -14.33 -15.34
CA ARG A 88 7.87 -14.94 -14.18
C ARG A 88 7.22 -13.89 -13.29
N SER A 89 6.47 -14.34 -12.27
CA SER A 89 5.99 -13.46 -11.20
C SER A 89 7.15 -12.84 -10.41
N PRO A 90 7.30 -11.51 -10.37
CA PRO A 90 8.37 -10.87 -9.61
C PRO A 90 8.14 -10.94 -8.10
N THR A 91 9.24 -10.93 -7.35
CA THR A 91 9.24 -10.72 -5.89
C THR A 91 9.17 -9.22 -5.54
N LEU A 92 8.79 -8.87 -4.31
CA LEU A 92 8.79 -7.48 -3.85
C LEU A 92 10.19 -6.85 -3.89
N LYS A 93 11.24 -7.65 -3.66
CA LYS A 93 12.64 -7.19 -3.73
C LYS A 93 13.03 -6.84 -5.17
N GLU A 94 12.63 -7.66 -6.13
CA GLU A 94 12.87 -7.41 -7.56
C GLU A 94 12.09 -6.20 -8.07
N LEU A 95 10.82 -6.08 -7.66
CA LEU A 95 10.02 -4.89 -7.95
C LEU A 95 10.70 -3.63 -7.43
N ALA A 96 11.16 -3.65 -6.18
CA ALA A 96 11.87 -2.51 -5.60
C ALA A 96 13.18 -2.18 -6.34
N ALA A 97 13.96 -3.20 -6.69
CA ALA A 97 15.21 -3.02 -7.42
C ALA A 97 15.00 -2.46 -8.84
N MET A 98 13.97 -2.92 -9.56
CA MET A 98 13.73 -2.55 -10.95
C MET A 98 12.90 -1.28 -11.14
N THR A 99 12.06 -0.92 -10.17
CA THR A 99 11.14 0.25 -10.27
C THR A 99 11.52 1.40 -9.37
N GLY A 100 12.42 1.20 -8.39
CA GLY A 100 12.70 2.16 -7.33
C GLY A 100 11.54 2.36 -6.34
N VAL A 101 10.45 1.60 -6.45
CA VAL A 101 9.30 1.67 -5.54
C VAL A 101 9.50 0.70 -4.38
N ALA A 102 9.61 1.23 -3.16
CA ALA A 102 9.80 0.42 -1.96
C ALA A 102 8.71 -0.64 -1.77
N GLY A 103 9.08 -1.84 -1.29
CA GLY A 103 8.17 -2.97 -1.02
C GLY A 103 6.93 -2.57 -0.20
N ASP A 104 7.12 -1.74 0.83
CA ASP A 104 6.03 -1.24 1.68
C ASP A 104 4.98 -0.43 0.93
N THR A 105 5.35 0.23 -0.18
CA THR A 105 4.40 0.99 -1.00
C THR A 105 3.49 0.02 -1.77
N TRP A 106 4.04 -1.07 -2.30
CA TRP A 106 3.26 -2.15 -2.91
C TRP A 106 2.30 -2.78 -1.90
N LEU A 107 2.79 -3.11 -0.72
CA LEU A 107 2.00 -3.74 0.34
C LEU A 107 0.93 -2.80 0.92
N ARG A 108 1.18 -1.50 0.98
CA ARG A 108 0.15 -0.53 1.37
C ARG A 108 -1.00 -0.48 0.36
N CYS A 109 -0.69 -0.62 -0.93
CA CYS A 109 -1.70 -0.59 -1.98
C CYS A 109 -2.46 -1.92 -2.07
N PHE A 110 -1.76 -3.06 -2.06
CA PHE A 110 -2.35 -4.38 -2.36
C PHE A 110 -2.40 -5.32 -1.16
N ARG A 111 -2.05 -4.88 0.05
CA ARG A 111 -1.99 -5.67 1.30
C ARG A 111 -0.94 -6.79 1.32
N CYS A 112 -0.90 -7.65 0.30
CA CYS A 112 0.04 -8.76 0.19
C CYS A 112 0.40 -9.06 -1.28
N LYS A 113 1.42 -9.89 -1.48
CA LYS A 113 1.86 -10.31 -2.83
C LYS A 113 0.77 -11.06 -3.60
N ARG A 114 -0.04 -11.86 -2.90
CA ARG A 114 -1.10 -12.66 -3.52
C ARG A 114 -2.21 -11.78 -4.10
N THR A 115 -2.70 -10.81 -3.33
CA THR A 115 -3.65 -9.81 -3.80
C THR A 115 -3.09 -9.00 -4.97
N LEU A 116 -1.81 -8.64 -4.97
CA LEU A 116 -1.17 -7.99 -6.11
C LEU A 116 -1.22 -8.86 -7.39
N GLN A 117 -0.96 -10.16 -7.27
CA GLN A 117 -1.03 -11.10 -8.40
C GLN A 117 -2.46 -11.25 -8.96
N ILE A 118 -3.45 -11.40 -8.08
CA ILE A 118 -4.87 -11.48 -8.48
C ILE A 118 -5.29 -10.16 -9.14
N ALA A 119 -4.98 -9.04 -8.50
CA ALA A 119 -5.32 -7.71 -9.00
C ALA A 119 -4.69 -7.44 -10.37
N TYR A 120 -3.44 -7.86 -10.58
CA TYR A 120 -2.78 -7.76 -11.87
C TYR A 120 -3.45 -8.62 -12.94
N THR A 121 -3.78 -9.88 -12.63
CA THR A 121 -4.45 -10.77 -13.59
C THR A 121 -5.78 -10.17 -14.04
N ARG A 122 -6.59 -9.66 -13.10
CA ARG A 122 -7.84 -8.96 -13.41
C ARG A 122 -7.60 -7.67 -14.20
N PHE A 123 -6.59 -6.89 -13.82
CA PHE A 123 -6.24 -5.67 -14.55
C PHE A 123 -5.82 -5.98 -15.99
N GLU A 124 -5.10 -7.06 -16.24
CA GLU A 124 -4.72 -7.43 -17.60
C GLU A 124 -5.91 -7.85 -18.46
N ILE A 125 -6.88 -8.55 -17.87
CA ILE A 125 -8.10 -9.00 -18.55
C ILE A 125 -9.04 -7.81 -18.80
N PHE A 126 -9.39 -7.07 -17.75
CA PHE A 126 -10.45 -6.05 -17.79
C PHE A 126 -9.94 -4.64 -18.07
N LYS A 127 -8.61 -4.43 -18.12
CA LYS A 127 -7.95 -3.12 -18.26
C LYS A 127 -8.43 -2.07 -17.25
N LYS A 128 -8.92 -2.52 -16.09
CA LYS A 128 -9.38 -1.70 -14.97
C LYS A 128 -8.83 -2.22 -13.66
N VAL A 129 -8.47 -1.31 -12.77
CA VAL A 129 -8.05 -1.67 -11.41
C VAL A 129 -9.27 -2.23 -10.67
N PRO A 130 -9.19 -3.43 -10.06
CA PRO A 130 -10.30 -3.97 -9.29
C PRO A 130 -10.66 -3.07 -8.10
N ASP A 131 -11.95 -2.78 -7.98
CA ASP A 131 -12.54 -2.08 -6.83
C ASP A 131 -13.84 -2.79 -6.40
N PRO A 132 -13.88 -3.43 -5.22
CA PRO A 132 -12.79 -3.53 -4.24
C PRO A 132 -11.62 -4.39 -4.72
N LEU A 133 -10.47 -4.25 -4.06
CA LEU A 133 -9.33 -5.13 -4.29
C LEU A 133 -9.67 -6.58 -3.89
N PRO A 134 -9.13 -7.58 -4.61
CA PRO A 134 -9.39 -8.99 -4.31
C PRO A 134 -8.80 -9.40 -2.96
N THR A 135 -9.47 -10.33 -2.28
CA THR A 135 -8.93 -10.97 -1.09
C THR A 135 -7.85 -12.00 -1.47
N PRO A 136 -6.90 -12.34 -0.59
CA PRO A 136 -5.83 -13.28 -0.92
C PRO A 136 -6.30 -14.74 -1.08
N ASP A 137 -7.44 -15.07 -0.48
CA ASP A 137 -8.13 -16.35 -0.54
C ASP A 137 -9.03 -16.51 -1.77
N GLU A 138 -9.32 -15.41 -2.48
CA GLU A 138 -9.95 -15.52 -3.79
C GLU A 138 -9.11 -16.43 -4.68
N GLU A 139 -9.78 -17.46 -5.22
CA GLU A 139 -9.18 -18.34 -6.18
C GLU A 139 -8.66 -17.48 -7.34
N LEU A 140 -7.42 -17.76 -7.76
CA LEU A 140 -6.90 -17.14 -8.98
C LEU A 140 -7.79 -17.73 -10.07
N TRP A 141 -8.83 -17.00 -10.50
CA TRP A 141 -9.54 -17.35 -11.71
C TRP A 141 -8.54 -17.17 -12.85
N LEU A 142 -7.81 -18.25 -13.07
CA LEU A 142 -7.00 -18.49 -14.23
C LEU A 142 -7.94 -19.27 -15.14
N PRO A 143 -8.32 -18.74 -16.31
CA PRO A 143 -8.99 -19.56 -17.30
C PRO A 143 -8.15 -20.83 -17.49
N ASP A 144 -8.81 -21.96 -17.77
CA ASP A 144 -8.18 -23.30 -17.88
C ASP A 144 -6.90 -23.32 -18.72
N PHE A 145 -6.76 -22.35 -19.62
CA PHE A 145 -5.55 -22.05 -20.37
C PHE A 145 -4.29 -21.82 -19.51
N LEU A 146 -4.35 -21.01 -18.45
CA LEU A 146 -3.24 -20.78 -17.54
C LEU A 146 -2.95 -21.98 -16.61
N ILE A 147 -3.91 -22.91 -16.48
CA ILE A 147 -3.73 -24.21 -15.82
C ILE A 147 -3.00 -25.20 -16.76
N LYS A 148 -3.23 -25.12 -18.07
CA LYS A 148 -2.47 -25.89 -19.09
C LYS A 148 -0.99 -25.47 -19.15
N HIS A 149 -0.69 -24.20 -18.90
CA HIS A 149 0.66 -23.66 -18.82
C HIS A 149 1.25 -23.84 -17.39
N GLN A 150 1.47 -25.10 -16.99
CA GLN A 150 2.00 -25.45 -15.66
C GLN A 150 3.44 -24.94 -15.40
N ARG A 151 4.14 -24.45 -16.43
CA ARG A 151 5.50 -23.93 -16.29
C ARG A 151 5.47 -22.43 -15.99
N PRO A 152 6.20 -21.95 -14.97
CA PRO A 152 6.27 -20.52 -14.66
C PRO A 152 6.70 -19.63 -15.82
N GLU A 153 7.51 -20.16 -16.76
CA GLU A 153 7.93 -19.48 -17.98
C GLU A 153 6.78 -19.17 -18.95
N ASP A 154 5.72 -19.98 -18.94
CA ASP A 154 4.61 -19.90 -19.88
C ASP A 154 3.46 -19.01 -19.37
N TYR A 155 3.49 -18.60 -18.09
CA TYR A 155 2.44 -17.78 -17.47
C TYR A 155 2.15 -16.50 -18.26
N TRP A 156 3.18 -15.86 -18.81
CA TRP A 156 3.04 -14.60 -19.54
C TRP A 156 2.53 -14.78 -20.97
N ASP A 157 2.78 -15.94 -21.57
CA ASP A 157 2.19 -16.32 -22.85
C ASP A 157 0.71 -16.68 -22.63
N GLY A 158 0.45 -17.44 -21.56
CA GLY A 158 -0.80 -17.59 -20.83
C GLY A 158 -1.71 -16.34 -20.82
N VAL A 159 -1.23 -15.29 -20.17
CA VAL A 159 -1.96 -14.02 -19.99
C VAL A 159 -2.19 -13.30 -21.33
N ARG A 160 -1.27 -13.43 -22.29
CA ARG A 160 -1.37 -12.78 -23.61
C ARG A 160 -2.46 -13.40 -24.47
N GLU A 161 -2.52 -14.73 -24.52
CA GLU A 161 -3.56 -15.42 -25.28
C GLU A 161 -4.94 -15.19 -24.67
N LEU A 162 -5.06 -15.24 -23.34
CA LEU A 162 -6.30 -14.87 -22.67
C LEU A 162 -6.78 -13.46 -23.02
N ARG A 163 -5.86 -12.49 -23.05
CA ARG A 163 -6.18 -11.12 -23.47
C ARG A 163 -6.70 -11.08 -24.91
N ALA A 164 -6.13 -11.89 -25.81
CA ALA A 164 -6.58 -12.00 -27.19
C ALA A 164 -7.96 -12.65 -27.30
N GLU A 165 -8.23 -13.71 -26.55
CA GLU A 165 -9.52 -14.39 -26.49
C GLU A 165 -10.63 -13.47 -25.96
N VAL A 166 -10.38 -12.78 -24.84
CA VAL A 166 -11.33 -11.83 -24.26
C VAL A 166 -11.61 -10.66 -25.20
N ALA A 167 -10.58 -10.15 -25.88
CA ALA A 167 -10.75 -9.11 -26.88
C ALA A 167 -11.57 -9.58 -28.10
N ALA A 168 -11.46 -10.86 -28.47
CA ALA A 168 -12.23 -11.45 -29.56
C ALA A 168 -13.71 -11.71 -29.20
N GLN A 169 -14.03 -11.89 -27.92
CA GLN A 169 -15.40 -12.20 -27.45
C GLN A 169 -16.29 -10.97 -27.20
N GLY A 170 -15.74 -9.75 -27.24
CA GLY A 170 -16.52 -8.52 -27.24
C GLY A 170 -17.13 -8.08 -25.89
N ASP A 171 -17.41 -9.00 -24.95
CA ASP A 171 -17.86 -8.65 -23.59
C ASP A 171 -17.43 -9.69 -22.53
N PRO A 172 -16.51 -9.37 -21.60
CA PRO A 172 -15.97 -10.31 -20.62
C PRO A 172 -16.90 -10.61 -19.42
N LEU A 173 -18.07 -9.97 -19.32
CA LEU A 173 -19.02 -10.20 -18.23
C LEU A 173 -20.02 -11.35 -18.48
N SER A 174 -20.03 -11.92 -19.69
CA SER A 174 -21.00 -12.96 -20.08
C SER A 174 -20.63 -14.38 -19.65
N LEU A 175 -19.40 -14.62 -19.17
CA LEU A 175 -18.90 -15.98 -18.86
C LEU A 175 -19.21 -16.48 -17.44
N GLY A 176 -19.95 -15.70 -16.63
CA GLY A 176 -20.23 -16.03 -15.22
C GLY A 176 -21.57 -16.67 -14.90
N ARG A 177 -22.40 -17.05 -15.88
CA ARG A 177 -23.67 -17.76 -15.64
C ARG A 177 -23.90 -18.89 -16.64
N GLY A 178 -23.04 -19.90 -16.61
CA GLY A 178 -23.34 -21.21 -17.17
C GLY A 178 -23.75 -22.15 -16.04
N SER A 179 -25.05 -22.38 -15.88
CA SER A 179 -25.60 -23.45 -15.07
C SER A 179 -25.19 -24.81 -15.65
N GLY A 180 -24.79 -25.75 -14.78
CA GLY A 180 -24.51 -27.14 -15.11
C GLY A 180 -23.95 -27.89 -13.92
#